data_AF-A0AAW1KE11-F1
#
_entry.id   AF-A0AAW1KE11-F1
#
_cell.length_a   1.000
_cell.length_b   1.000
_cell.length_c   1.000
_cell.angle_alpha   90.00
_cell.angle_beta   90.00
_cell.angle_gamma   90.00
#
_symmetry.space_group_name_H-M   'P 1'
#
loop_
_entity.id
_entity.type
_entity.pdbx_description
1 polymer ?
#
loop_
_entity_poly.entity_id
_entity_poly.type
_entity_poly.pdbx_seq_one_letter_code
_entity_poly.pdbx_strand_id
1 'polypeptide(L)'
;MGLRLKHSCGWSDFNSKVTLDYLAEKYLDYWRMDNGWKVEVLQRKVFVDLGVEIGCHKGYHAKKKALQMLNGEASDQYKRVWDYAITVKKYNPGSSVLWITRFGSATYSTSCHIWRLARL
;
A
#
# COMPACT_ATOMS: atom_id res chain seq x y z
N MET A 1 9.78 42.24 19.88
CA MET A 1 8.61 41.37 19.57
C MET A 1 8.08 40.77 20.87
N GLY A 2 6.89 41.15 21.32
CA GLY A 2 6.28 40.61 22.55
C GLY A 2 5.42 39.38 22.28
N LEU A 3 5.56 38.34 23.11
CA LEU A 3 4.72 37.14 23.07
C LEU A 3 3.33 37.47 23.66
N ARG A 4 2.27 37.16 22.92
CA ARG A 4 0.88 37.35 23.35
C ARG A 4 0.47 36.19 24.27
N LEU A 5 0.39 36.45 25.59
CA LEU A 5 0.07 35.43 26.61
C LEU A 5 -1.41 35.01 26.65
N LYS A 6 -2.32 35.81 26.09
CA LYS A 6 -3.73 35.40 25.91
C LYS A 6 -3.87 34.62 24.62
N HIS A 7 -3.96 33.30 24.78
CA HIS A 7 -4.35 32.37 23.74
C HIS A 7 -5.82 32.66 23.34
N SER A 8 -6.05 32.81 22.03
CA SER A 8 -7.39 33.04 21.43
C SER A 8 -7.63 32.07 20.28
N CYS A 9 -7.04 30.87 20.35
CA CYS A 9 -7.29 29.90 19.29
C CYS A 9 -8.68 29.28 19.47
N GLY A 10 -9.41 29.22 18.36
CA GLY A 10 -10.65 28.44 18.30
C GLY A 10 -10.32 26.95 18.33
N TRP A 11 -11.31 26.15 18.73
CA TRP A 11 -11.24 24.70 18.56
C TRP A 11 -11.29 24.38 17.06
N SER A 12 -10.38 23.51 16.60
CA SER A 12 -10.34 23.01 15.23
C SER A 12 -10.29 21.49 15.23
N ASP A 13 -11.22 20.89 14.52
CA ASP A 13 -11.33 19.47 14.18
C ASP A 13 -10.36 19.03 13.08
N PHE A 14 -9.78 19.96 12.32
CA PHE A 14 -8.80 19.66 11.27
C PHE A 14 -7.36 19.63 11.79
N ASN A 15 -6.68 18.50 11.60
CA ASN A 15 -5.26 18.37 11.92
C ASN A 15 -4.42 17.91 10.71
N SER A 16 -3.48 18.76 10.30
CA SER A 16 -2.54 18.46 9.20
C SER A 16 -1.47 17.44 9.60
N LYS A 17 -1.22 17.25 10.91
CA LYS A 17 -0.23 16.30 11.45
C LYS A 17 -0.70 14.85 11.37
N VAL A 18 -1.99 14.60 11.15
CA VAL A 18 -2.51 13.26 10.89
C VAL A 18 -2.14 12.87 9.47
N THR A 19 -1.07 12.09 9.36
CA THR A 19 -0.53 11.53 8.11
C THR A 19 -1.26 10.24 7.71
N LEU A 20 -1.18 9.90 6.43
CA LEU A 20 -1.75 8.65 5.90
C LEU A 20 -1.10 7.42 6.55
N ASP A 21 0.20 7.50 6.74
CA ASP A 21 1.04 6.43 7.27
C ASP A 21 0.65 6.11 8.71
N TYR A 22 0.51 7.15 9.53
CA TYR A 22 0.03 7.02 10.89
C TYR A 22 -1.35 6.34 10.97
N LEU A 23 -2.28 6.70 10.09
CA LEU A 23 -3.61 6.09 10.06
C LEU A 23 -3.56 4.63 9.59
N ALA A 24 -2.75 4.33 8.58
CA ALA A 24 -2.60 2.97 8.07
C ALA A 24 -2.02 2.05 9.14
N GLU A 25 -1.00 2.51 9.86
CA GLU A 25 -0.34 1.77 10.95
C GLU A 25 -1.24 1.64 12.19
N LYS A 26 -1.86 2.73 12.65
CA LYS A 26 -2.69 2.72 13.85
C LYS A 26 -3.88 1.79 13.73
N TYR A 27 -4.51 1.72 12.56
CA TYR A 27 -5.68 0.88 12.32
C TYR A 27 -5.36 -0.45 11.65
N LEU A 28 -4.08 -0.82 11.53
CA LEU A 28 -3.63 -1.99 10.79
C LEU A 28 -4.29 -3.28 11.29
N ASP A 29 -4.37 -3.49 12.60
CA ASP A 29 -5.02 -4.66 13.18
C ASP A 29 -6.54 -4.70 12.95
N TYR A 30 -7.18 -3.54 12.85
CA TYR A 30 -8.60 -3.47 12.49
C TYR A 30 -8.83 -3.93 11.05
N TRP A 31 -7.96 -3.51 10.13
CA TRP A 31 -8.01 -3.97 8.75
C TRP A 31 -7.75 -5.48 8.64
N ARG A 32 -6.86 -6.04 9.47
CA ARG A 32 -6.62 -7.50 9.51
C ARG A 32 -7.86 -8.31 9.83
N MET A 33 -8.70 -7.80 10.75
CA MET A 33 -9.92 -8.50 11.16
C MET A 33 -11.01 -8.44 10.09
N ASP A 34 -11.18 -7.28 9.44
CA ASP A 34 -12.19 -7.11 8.40
C ASP A 34 -11.76 -6.11 7.32
N ASN A 35 -11.51 -6.62 6.11
CA ASN A 35 -11.11 -5.83 4.94
C ASN A 35 -12.30 -5.10 4.26
N GLY A 36 -13.55 -5.41 4.65
CA GLY A 36 -14.78 -4.90 4.07
C GLY A 36 -15.18 -3.49 4.51
N TRP A 37 -14.42 -2.84 5.39
CA TRP A 37 -14.81 -1.56 6.00
C TRP A 37 -14.96 -0.44 4.98
N LYS A 38 -16.09 0.28 5.07
CA LYS A 38 -16.31 1.53 4.34
C LYS A 38 -15.45 2.64 4.93
N VAL A 39 -15.03 3.58 4.08
CA VAL A 39 -14.21 4.73 4.50
C VAL A 39 -14.93 5.60 5.54
N GLU A 40 -16.26 5.71 5.46
CA GLU A 40 -17.10 6.44 6.42
C GLU A 40 -17.00 5.89 7.85
N VAL A 41 -16.91 4.56 7.98
CA VAL A 41 -16.78 3.90 9.28
C VAL A 41 -15.42 4.24 9.91
N LEU A 42 -14.37 4.24 9.07
CA LEU A 42 -13.04 4.67 9.51
C LEU A 42 -13.06 6.14 9.95
N GLN A 43 -13.70 7.04 9.19
CA GLN A 43 -13.78 8.46 9.56
C GLN A 43 -14.44 8.66 10.92
N ARG A 44 -15.58 8.00 11.15
CA ARG A 44 -16.28 8.05 12.44
C ARG A 44 -15.39 7.53 13.57
N LYS A 45 -14.70 6.42 13.34
CA LYS A 45 -13.82 5.83 14.35
C LYS A 45 -12.64 6.75 14.69
N VAL A 46 -12.02 7.35 13.69
CA VAL A 46 -10.95 8.32 13.92
C VAL A 46 -11.45 9.54 14.68
N PHE A 47 -12.64 10.03 14.35
CA PHE A 47 -13.24 11.13 15.10
C PHE A 47 -13.45 10.78 16.57
N VAL A 48 -13.94 9.57 16.88
CA VAL A 48 -14.11 9.10 18.27
C VAL A 48 -12.75 8.94 18.97
N ASP A 49 -11.75 8.36 18.30
CA ASP A 49 -10.47 8.01 18.92
C ASP A 49 -9.51 9.19 19.05
N LEU A 50 -9.58 10.18 18.15
CA LEU A 50 -8.62 11.29 18.05
C LEU A 50 -9.28 12.67 18.15
N GLY A 51 -10.60 12.77 18.02
CA GLY A 51 -11.30 14.06 17.94
C GLY A 51 -11.00 14.85 16.65
N VAL A 52 -10.48 14.17 15.61
CA VAL A 52 -10.05 14.80 14.35
C VAL A 52 -10.93 14.32 13.22
N GLU A 53 -11.40 15.26 12.40
CA GLU A 53 -12.10 14.96 11.16
C GLU A 53 -11.12 14.67 10.01
N ILE A 54 -11.39 13.59 9.29
CA ILE A 54 -10.59 13.15 8.14
C ILE A 54 -11.45 13.20 6.89
N GLY A 55 -10.93 13.82 5.82
CA GLY A 55 -11.59 13.80 4.52
C GLY A 55 -11.60 12.40 3.87
N CYS A 56 -12.60 12.15 3.03
CA CYS A 56 -12.82 10.83 2.39
C CYS A 56 -11.57 10.33 1.63
N HIS A 57 -10.88 11.24 0.93
CA HIS A 57 -9.66 10.93 0.19
C HIS A 57 -8.54 10.41 1.10
N LYS A 58 -8.33 11.04 2.27
CA LYS A 58 -7.33 10.59 3.24
C LYS A 58 -7.67 9.20 3.78
N GLY A 59 -8.93 8.96 4.13
CA GLY A 59 -9.38 7.65 4.60
C GLY A 59 -9.21 6.55 3.54
N TYR A 60 -9.51 6.85 2.27
CA TYR A 60 -9.31 5.93 1.15
C TYR A 60 -7.83 5.56 0.97
N HIS A 61 -6.93 6.54 0.96
CA HIS A 61 -5.49 6.26 0.82
C HIS A 61 -4.91 5.54 2.02
N ALA A 62 -5.36 5.86 3.24
CA ALA A 62 -4.98 5.12 4.44
C ALA A 62 -5.41 3.65 4.34
N LYS A 63 -6.64 3.37 3.90
CA LYS A 63 -7.12 2.00 3.64
C LYS A 63 -6.26 1.30 2.59
N LYS A 64 -6.01 1.95 1.45
CA LYS A 64 -5.18 1.37 0.37
C LYS A 64 -3.78 1.03 0.86
N LYS A 65 -3.14 1.93 1.62
CA LYS A 65 -1.81 1.70 2.20
C LYS A 65 -1.82 0.56 3.22
N ALA A 66 -2.82 0.50 4.10
CA ALA A 66 -2.96 -0.61 5.05
C ALA A 66 -3.10 -1.96 4.33
N LEU A 67 -3.92 -2.04 3.27
CA LEU A 67 -4.07 -3.26 2.47
C LEU A 67 -2.77 -3.67 1.76
N GLN A 68 -1.99 -2.70 1.28
CA GLN A 68 -0.65 -2.96 0.73
C GLN A 68 0.30 -3.51 1.79
N MET A 69 0.25 -3.00 3.01
CA MET A 69 1.07 -3.51 4.12
C MET A 69 0.66 -4.93 4.53
N LEU A 70 -0.63 -5.27 4.46
CA LEU A 70 -1.13 -6.59 4.83
C LEU A 70 -0.84 -7.67 3.79
N ASN A 71 -1.12 -7.38 2.52
CA ASN A 71 -0.92 -8.34 1.44
C ASN A 71 0.54 -8.37 0.96
N GLY A 72 1.34 -7.37 1.36
CA GLY A 72 2.64 -7.09 0.80
C GLY A 72 2.54 -6.49 -0.61
N GLU A 73 3.65 -5.95 -1.09
CA GLU A 73 3.75 -5.53 -2.48
C GLU A 73 4.04 -6.76 -3.36
N ALA A 74 3.34 -6.90 -4.49
CA ALA A 74 3.64 -7.96 -5.45
C ALA A 74 5.09 -7.86 -5.93
N SER A 75 5.64 -6.64 -6.03
CA SER A 75 7.04 -6.43 -6.38
C SER A 75 7.99 -7.08 -5.37
N ASP A 76 7.72 -6.93 -4.06
CA ASP A 76 8.50 -7.53 -2.96
C ASP A 76 8.48 -9.06 -3.01
N GLN A 77 7.31 -9.65 -3.26
CA GLN A 77 7.17 -11.12 -3.33
C GLN A 77 7.96 -11.73 -4.49
N TYR A 78 8.11 -11.01 -5.62
CA TYR A 78 8.73 -11.54 -6.83
C TYR A 78 10.16 -11.07 -7.10
N LYS A 79 10.79 -10.30 -6.18
CA LYS A 79 12.15 -9.75 -6.39
C LYS A 79 13.19 -10.81 -6.78
N ARG A 80 13.11 -12.01 -6.20
CA ARG A 80 14.12 -13.08 -6.39
C ARG A 80 13.79 -14.09 -7.49
N VAL A 81 12.59 -14.01 -8.09
CA VAL A 81 12.19 -14.99 -9.12
C VAL A 81 13.10 -14.90 -10.34
N TRP A 82 13.56 -13.69 -10.66
CA TRP A 82 14.52 -13.47 -11.73
C TRP A 82 15.90 -14.03 -11.44
N ASP A 83 16.42 -13.81 -10.24
CA ASP A 83 17.71 -14.36 -9.82
C ASP A 83 17.70 -15.90 -9.88
N TYR A 84 16.57 -16.50 -9.50
CA TYR A 84 16.37 -17.94 -9.62
C TYR A 84 16.37 -18.39 -11.08
N ALA A 85 15.66 -17.70 -11.97
CA ALA A 85 15.62 -18.05 -13.39
C ALA A 85 17.01 -17.98 -14.06
N ILE A 86 17.79 -16.97 -13.72
CA ILE A 86 19.19 -16.81 -14.17
C ILE A 86 20.05 -17.96 -13.65
N THR A 87 19.90 -18.28 -12.36
CA THR A 87 20.63 -19.38 -11.71
C THR A 87 20.34 -20.72 -12.38
N VAL A 88 19.06 -21.05 -12.62
CA VAL A 88 18.66 -22.31 -13.29
C VAL A 88 19.26 -22.42 -14.69
N LYS A 89 19.25 -21.34 -15.47
CA LYS A 89 19.88 -21.33 -16.81
C LYS A 89 21.40 -21.50 -16.76
N LYS A 90 22.06 -20.96 -15.73
CA LYS A 90 23.51 -21.04 -15.57
C LYS A 90 23.96 -22.47 -15.25
N TYR A 91 23.27 -23.16 -14.36
CA TYR A 91 23.67 -24.50 -13.89
C TYR A 91 23.08 -25.64 -14.72
N ASN A 92 21.98 -25.42 -15.45
CA ASN A 92 21.37 -26.41 -16.32
C ASN A 92 21.09 -25.82 -17.72
N PRO A 93 22.12 -25.75 -18.59
CA PRO A 93 22.00 -25.26 -19.96
C PRO A 93 21.19 -26.25 -20.79
N GLY A 94 19.88 -26.03 -20.86
CA GLY A 94 18.89 -26.93 -21.48
C GLY A 94 17.51 -26.79 -20.83
N SER A 95 17.46 -26.30 -19.60
CA SER A 95 16.22 -25.99 -18.91
C SER A 95 15.60 -24.67 -19.38
N SER A 96 14.29 -24.68 -19.56
CA SER A 96 13.48 -23.49 -19.86
C SER A 96 12.67 -23.11 -18.63
N VAL A 97 12.75 -21.84 -18.22
CA VAL A 97 11.97 -21.31 -17.09
C VAL A 97 10.77 -20.55 -17.65
N LEU A 98 9.56 -21.06 -17.36
CA LEU A 98 8.30 -20.40 -17.66
C LEU A 98 7.69 -19.87 -16.37
N TRP A 99 7.19 -18.64 -16.41
CA TRP A 99 6.70 -17.91 -15.26
C TRP A 99 5.29 -17.46 -15.61
N ILE A 100 4.33 -18.06 -14.90
CA ILE A 100 2.90 -17.88 -15.10
C ILE A 100 2.39 -17.12 -13.89
N THR A 101 1.95 -15.89 -14.08
CA THR A 101 1.26 -15.15 -13.03
C THR A 101 -0.24 -15.33 -13.22
N ARG A 102 -0.94 -15.70 -12.15
CA ARG A 102 -2.40 -15.91 -12.18
C ARG A 102 -3.06 -14.73 -11.47
N PHE A 103 -3.43 -13.71 -12.23
CA PHE A 103 -4.25 -12.61 -11.73
C PHE A 103 -5.69 -12.86 -12.18
N GLY A 104 -6.59 -13.19 -11.23
CA GLY A 104 -8.04 -13.27 -11.43
C GLY A 104 -8.52 -13.93 -12.72
N SER A 105 -8.81 -15.24 -12.70
CA SER A 105 -9.40 -16.04 -13.80
C SER A 105 -8.74 -16.00 -15.19
N ALA A 106 -7.75 -15.13 -15.44
CA ALA A 106 -7.04 -15.03 -16.70
C ALA A 106 -5.57 -15.42 -16.50
N THR A 107 -5.12 -16.42 -17.27
CA THR A 107 -3.73 -16.81 -17.38
C THR A 107 -3.09 -16.06 -18.54
N TYR A 108 -2.16 -15.16 -18.28
CA TYR A 108 -1.33 -14.57 -19.34
C TYR A 108 0.10 -15.11 -19.22
N SER A 109 0.59 -15.73 -20.29
CA SER A 109 2.02 -15.99 -20.46
C SER A 109 2.60 -14.77 -21.18
N THR A 110 3.42 -13.97 -20.51
CA THR A 110 4.28 -13.02 -21.22
C THR A 110 5.39 -13.80 -21.89
N SER A 111 5.12 -14.30 -23.10
CA SER A 111 6.13 -14.87 -23.97
C SER A 111 7.14 -13.78 -24.35
N CYS A 112 8.41 -14.14 -24.29
CA CYS A 112 9.58 -13.25 -24.18
C CYS A 112 9.93 -12.45 -25.46
N HIS A 113 8.97 -12.10 -26.31
CA HIS A 113 9.24 -11.47 -27.61
C HIS A 113 9.23 -9.93 -27.63
N ILE A 114 9.02 -9.24 -26.50
CA ILE A 114 8.93 -7.76 -26.44
C ILE A 114 10.23 -7.07 -25.95
N TRP A 115 11.26 -7.80 -25.51
CA TRP A 115 12.44 -7.17 -24.85
C TRP A 115 13.66 -6.90 -25.75
N ARG A 116 13.51 -6.76 -27.07
CA ARG A 116 14.64 -6.42 -27.95
C ARG A 116 14.87 -4.92 -28.20
N LEU A 117 14.12 -4.00 -27.58
CA LEU A 117 14.20 -2.56 -27.92
C LEU A 117 14.26 -1.58 -26.74
N ALA A 118 14.68 -2.03 -25.55
CA ALA A 118 14.95 -1.11 -24.43
C ALA A 118 16.33 -1.36 -23.82
N ARG A 119 17.37 -1.27 -24.66
CA ARG A 119 18.75 -1.00 -24.25
C ARG A 119 19.58 -0.53 -25.46
N LEU A 120 19.29 0.68 -25.93
CA LEU A 120 20.26 1.56 -26.60
C LEU A 120 20.26 2.88 -25.83
#